data_AF-H2ASY6-F1
#
_entry.id   AF-H2ASY6-F1
#
_cell.length_a   1.000
_cell.length_b   1.000
_cell.length_c   1.000
_cell.angle_alpha   90.00
_cell.angle_beta   90.00
_cell.angle_gamma   90.00
#
_symmetry.space_group_name_H-M   'P 1'
#
loop_
_entity.id
_entity.type
_entity.pdbx_description
1 polymer ?
#
loop_
_entity_poly.entity_id
_entity_poly.type
_entity_poly.pdbx_seq_one_letter_code
_entity_poly.pdbx_strand_id
1 'polypeptide(L)'
;MTTDHRRLTRNGSLVRTVGTGVVLAIGAGIACWYWWRGPNASQETNRLQQKEEEEHRKEREKEPSRCVIVTKTLSEMKDFDWQKFLKDDIVFIVVPGETFLDPSQGFEIDPKVGYKIIRCDTILGVWSCVKSLKKDSLIVIGDEVEGGIPDDISNFTKNIRDVKSKEELLTIFPIPF
;
A
#
# COMPACT_ATOMS: atom_id res chain seq x y z
N MET A 1 -90.33 -14.87 -45.76
CA MET A 1 -89.98 -15.69 -44.58
C MET A 1 -88.93 -16.67 -45.08
N THR A 2 -87.65 -16.63 -44.75
CA THR A 2 -86.88 -16.14 -43.59
C THR A 2 -85.47 -15.72 -44.05
N THR A 3 -84.80 -15.00 -43.17
CA THR A 3 -83.62 -14.12 -43.29
C THR A 3 -82.27 -14.86 -43.22
N ASP A 4 -81.20 -14.05 -43.39
CA ASP A 4 -79.77 -14.22 -43.04
C ASP A 4 -78.82 -14.82 -44.08
N HIS A 5 -77.53 -14.45 -44.19
CA HIS A 5 -76.68 -13.25 -44.00
C HIS A 5 -75.22 -13.78 -44.09
N ARG A 6 -74.28 -12.87 -44.40
CA ARG A 6 -72.79 -12.96 -44.25
C ARG A 6 -72.06 -13.66 -45.41
N ARG A 7 -71.31 -12.93 -46.25
CA ARG A 7 -70.07 -12.13 -46.07
C ARG A 7 -68.84 -12.97 -46.41
N LEU A 8 -68.07 -12.45 -47.39
CA LEU A 8 -66.60 -12.27 -47.43
C LEU A 8 -65.75 -13.55 -47.21
N THR A 9 -64.67 -13.87 -47.92
CA THR A 9 -63.81 -13.14 -48.86
C THR A 9 -62.80 -14.16 -49.41
N ARG A 10 -62.36 -13.88 -50.63
CA ARG A 10 -61.09 -14.18 -51.31
C ARG A 10 -59.92 -14.82 -50.54
N ASN A 11 -59.17 -15.57 -51.36
CA ASN A 11 -57.74 -15.94 -51.33
C ASN A 11 -57.38 -17.19 -50.50
N GLY A 12 -56.64 -18.18 -51.00
CA GLY A 12 -55.60 -18.12 -52.02
C GLY A 12 -54.23 -18.10 -51.36
N SER A 13 -53.58 -19.28 -51.30
CA SER A 13 -52.14 -19.52 -51.33
C SER A 13 -51.19 -18.47 -50.72
N LEU A 14 -50.39 -18.85 -49.71
CA LEU A 14 -48.92 -18.72 -49.78
C LEU A 14 -48.23 -19.42 -48.59
N VAL A 15 -47.75 -20.64 -48.83
CA VAL A 15 -46.69 -21.27 -48.02
C VAL A 15 -45.40 -21.07 -48.80
N ARG A 16 -44.42 -20.36 -48.22
CA ARG A 16 -42.96 -20.39 -48.48
C ARG A 16 -42.33 -19.00 -48.40
N THR A 17 -41.94 -18.54 -47.21
CA THR A 17 -40.81 -17.59 -47.00
C THR A 17 -40.55 -17.40 -45.50
N VAL A 18 -39.93 -18.39 -44.84
CA VAL A 18 -39.44 -18.21 -43.45
C VAL A 18 -37.94 -18.55 -43.31
N GLY A 19 -37.34 -19.24 -44.29
CA GLY A 19 -35.97 -19.74 -44.18
C GLY A 19 -34.84 -18.75 -44.52
N THR A 20 -35.11 -17.68 -45.28
CA THR A 20 -34.04 -16.80 -45.81
C THR A 20 -33.77 -15.54 -44.99
N GLY A 21 -34.66 -15.15 -44.07
CA GLY A 21 -34.51 -13.91 -43.29
C GLY A 21 -33.50 -13.99 -42.14
N VAL A 22 -33.34 -15.17 -41.52
CA VAL A 22 -32.54 -15.32 -40.28
C VAL A 22 -31.03 -15.26 -40.57
N VAL A 23 -30.59 -15.78 -41.71
CA VAL A 23 -29.15 -15.88 -42.04
C VAL A 23 -28.54 -14.51 -42.35
N LEU A 24 -29.30 -13.61 -43.00
CA LEU A 24 -28.84 -12.25 -43.29
C LEU A 24 -28.75 -11.37 -42.03
N ALA A 25 -29.64 -11.56 -41.06
CA ALA A 25 -29.63 -10.78 -39.81
C ALA A 25 -28.42 -11.10 -38.92
N ILE A 26 -27.99 -12.36 -38.87
CA ILE A 26 -26.81 -12.78 -38.10
C ILE A 26 -25.52 -12.22 -38.73
N GLY A 27 -25.40 -12.25 -40.05
CA GLY A 27 -24.24 -11.70 -40.76
C GLY A 27 -24.08 -10.18 -40.59
N ALA A 28 -25.19 -9.43 -40.69
CA ALA A 28 -25.18 -7.98 -40.47
C ALA A 28 -24.86 -7.60 -39.02
N GLY A 29 -25.36 -8.38 -38.04
CA GLY A 29 -25.08 -8.17 -36.62
C GLY A 29 -23.60 -8.33 -36.27
N ILE A 30 -22.93 -9.36 -36.80
CA ILE A 30 -21.50 -9.60 -36.56
C ILE A 30 -20.64 -8.51 -37.18
N ALA A 31 -20.94 -8.07 -38.41
CA ALA A 31 -20.21 -6.99 -39.07
C ALA A 31 -20.38 -5.65 -38.34
N CYS A 32 -21.57 -5.34 -37.85
CA CYS A 32 -21.84 -4.12 -37.08
C CYS A 32 -21.15 -4.16 -35.70
N TRP A 33 -21.10 -5.33 -35.06
CA TRP A 33 -20.36 -5.53 -33.81
C TRP A 33 -18.84 -5.37 -34.00
N TYR A 34 -18.28 -5.89 -35.08
CA TYR A 34 -16.85 -5.74 -35.39
C TYR A 34 -16.47 -4.29 -35.72
N TRP A 35 -17.36 -3.54 -36.37
CA TRP A 35 -17.11 -2.12 -36.68
C TRP A 35 -17.27 -1.22 -35.46
N TRP A 36 -18.24 -1.51 -34.58
CA TRP A 36 -18.42 -0.75 -33.32
C TRP A 36 -17.23 -0.96 -32.37
N ARG A 37 -16.64 -2.15 -32.34
CA ARG A 37 -15.44 -2.45 -31.56
C ARG A 37 -14.18 -1.92 -32.26
N GLY A 38 -14.19 -0.61 -32.55
CA GLY A 38 -13.07 0.10 -33.13
C GLY A 38 -11.76 -0.13 -32.39
N PRO A 39 -10.61 0.17 -33.02
CA PRO A 39 -9.26 -0.23 -32.60
C PRO A 39 -8.78 0.29 -31.22
N ASN A 40 -9.65 0.98 -30.47
CA ASN A 40 -9.35 1.56 -29.17
C ASN A 40 -9.45 0.54 -28.02
N ALA A 41 -10.19 -0.57 -28.19
CA ALA A 41 -10.35 -1.58 -27.15
C ALA A 41 -9.02 -2.29 -26.78
N SER A 42 -8.08 -2.38 -27.72
CA SER A 42 -6.73 -2.94 -27.50
C SER A 42 -5.74 -1.93 -26.91
N GLN A 43 -6.03 -0.63 -26.99
CA GLN A 43 -5.20 0.42 -26.41
C GLN A 43 -5.56 0.71 -24.95
N GLU A 44 -6.85 0.63 -24.58
CA GLU A 44 -7.27 0.81 -23.18
C GLU A 44 -6.83 -0.36 -22.28
N THR A 45 -6.92 -1.61 -22.72
CA THR A 45 -6.43 -2.75 -21.93
C THR A 45 -4.92 -2.75 -21.77
N ASN A 46 -4.15 -2.40 -22.81
CA ASN A 46 -2.70 -2.25 -22.70
C ASN A 46 -2.31 -1.07 -21.81
N ARG A 47 -3.04 0.06 -21.86
CA ARG A 47 -2.77 1.20 -20.97
C ARG A 47 -3.12 0.91 -19.52
N LEU A 48 -4.20 0.16 -19.26
CA LEU A 48 -4.56 -0.29 -17.91
C LEU A 48 -3.55 -1.29 -17.37
N GLN A 49 -3.13 -2.29 -18.18
CA GLN A 49 -2.10 -3.24 -17.79
C GLN A 49 -0.72 -2.59 -17.58
N GLN A 50 -0.32 -1.64 -18.44
CA GLN A 50 0.92 -0.89 -18.24
C GLN A 50 0.87 0.02 -17.01
N LYS A 51 -0.30 0.58 -16.69
CA LYS A 51 -0.47 1.44 -15.50
C LYS A 51 -0.50 0.62 -14.21
N GLU A 52 -1.13 -0.56 -14.23
CA GLU A 52 -1.05 -1.53 -13.12
C GLU A 52 0.36 -2.09 -12.96
N GLU A 53 1.08 -2.42 -14.04
CA GLU A 53 2.47 -2.86 -13.96
C GLU A 53 3.43 -1.76 -13.51
N GLU A 54 3.24 -0.50 -13.92
CA GLU A 54 4.03 0.62 -13.41
C GLU A 54 3.74 0.95 -11.94
N GLU A 55 2.48 0.85 -11.50
CA GLU A 55 2.15 0.97 -10.06
C GLU A 55 2.75 -0.19 -9.26
N HIS A 56 2.62 -1.43 -9.73
CA HIS A 56 3.23 -2.59 -9.08
C HIS A 56 4.77 -2.57 -9.08
N ARG A 57 5.40 -1.93 -10.08
CA ARG A 57 6.86 -1.78 -10.15
C ARG A 57 7.35 -0.64 -9.25
N LYS A 58 6.59 0.45 -9.10
CA LYS A 58 6.89 1.55 -8.15
C LYS A 58 6.75 1.14 -6.69
N GLU A 59 5.92 0.15 -6.36
CA GLU A 59 5.84 -0.39 -5.00
C GLU A 59 7.07 -1.21 -4.57
N ARG A 60 7.89 -1.69 -5.50
CA ARG A 60 9.05 -2.56 -5.19
C ARG A 60 10.33 -1.82 -4.82
N GLU A 61 10.38 -0.49 -4.95
CA GLU A 61 11.60 0.30 -4.66
C GLU A 61 11.45 1.26 -3.48
N LYS A 62 10.28 1.31 -2.83
CA LYS A 62 10.14 2.10 -1.59
C LYS A 62 10.87 1.39 -0.45
N GLU A 63 11.82 2.08 0.17
CA GLU A 63 12.43 1.59 1.41
C GLU A 63 11.34 1.25 2.43
N PRO A 64 11.48 0.13 3.16
CA PRO A 64 10.49 -0.26 4.16
C PRO A 64 10.40 0.80 5.26
N SER A 65 9.18 1.04 5.74
CA SER A 65 8.96 1.96 6.85
C SER A 65 9.58 1.42 8.13
N ARG A 66 10.31 2.25 8.89
CA ARG A 66 11.09 1.81 10.07
C ARG A 66 10.59 2.46 11.35
N CYS A 67 10.59 1.69 12.42
CA CYS A 67 10.44 2.14 13.80
C CYS A 67 11.71 1.77 14.55
N VAL A 68 12.29 2.74 15.26
CA VAL A 68 13.53 2.56 16.00
C VAL A 68 13.26 2.89 17.46
N ILE A 69 13.46 1.91 18.34
CA ILE A 69 13.42 2.16 19.78
C ILE A 69 14.80 2.71 20.18
N VAL A 70 14.80 3.93 20.68
CA VAL A 70 16.01 4.62 21.13
C VAL A 70 16.26 4.26 22.58
N THR A 71 17.16 3.31 22.76
CA THR A 71 17.71 2.91 24.05
C THR A 71 19.00 3.70 24.35
N LYS A 72 19.62 3.43 25.50
CA LYS A 72 20.81 4.12 25.98
C LYS A 72 21.95 4.14 24.96
N THR A 73 22.31 2.99 24.37
CA THR A 73 23.40 2.93 23.40
C THR A 73 23.13 3.82 22.18
N LEU A 74 21.89 3.93 21.74
CA LEU A 74 21.51 4.75 20.59
C LEU A 74 21.43 6.25 20.95
N SER A 75 20.98 6.56 22.17
CA SER A 75 20.97 7.90 22.76
C SER A 75 22.39 8.50 22.88
N GLU A 76 23.37 7.68 23.27
CA GLU A 76 24.78 8.09 23.43
C GLU A 76 25.55 8.24 22.11
N MET A 77 24.99 7.80 20.97
CA MET A 77 25.63 7.93 19.66
C MET A 77 25.55 9.37 19.13
N LYS A 78 26.62 10.13 19.39
CA LYS A 78 26.81 11.51 18.93
C LYS A 78 27.50 11.63 17.57
N ASP A 79 28.20 10.59 17.13
CA ASP A 79 28.97 10.60 15.88
C ASP A 79 28.08 10.43 14.63
N PHE A 80 26.76 10.42 14.81
CA PHE A 80 25.80 10.01 13.80
C PHE A 80 24.81 11.14 13.48
N ASP A 81 24.69 11.49 12.21
CA ASP A 81 23.78 12.55 11.75
C ASP A 81 22.35 12.01 11.61
N TRP A 82 21.68 11.85 12.76
CA TRP A 82 20.29 11.38 12.85
C TRP A 82 19.31 12.25 12.06
N GLN A 83 19.62 13.52 11.78
CA GLN A 83 18.74 14.41 11.03
C GLN A 83 18.55 13.99 9.58
N LYS A 84 19.57 13.36 8.97
CA LYS A 84 19.44 12.82 7.61
C LYS A 84 18.37 11.73 7.56
N PHE A 85 18.37 10.83 8.55
CA PHE A 85 17.42 9.72 8.65
C PHE A 85 16.00 10.15 9.01
N LEU A 86 15.83 11.30 9.68
CA LEU A 86 14.52 11.89 9.92
C LEU A 86 13.80 12.33 8.62
N LYS A 87 14.49 12.40 7.48
CA LYS A 87 13.84 12.67 6.18
C LYS A 87 13.13 11.43 5.63
N ASP A 88 13.61 10.24 5.96
CA ASP A 88 13.06 8.96 5.51
C ASP A 88 11.80 8.57 6.31
N ASP A 89 11.11 7.49 5.91
CA ASP A 89 9.94 6.98 6.65
C ASP A 89 10.36 6.20 7.91
N ILE A 90 10.95 6.92 8.86
CA ILE A 90 11.48 6.41 10.12
C ILE A 90 10.82 7.17 11.27
N VAL A 91 10.46 6.44 12.33
CA VAL A 91 9.99 7.01 13.59
C VAL A 91 10.88 6.50 14.72
N PHE A 92 11.39 7.44 15.53
CA PHE A 92 12.18 7.16 16.72
C PHE A 92 11.28 7.21 17.95
N ILE A 93 11.29 6.14 18.75
CA ILE A 93 10.57 6.08 20.02
C ILE A 93 11.60 6.04 21.14
N VAL A 94 11.65 7.10 21.95
CA VAL A 94 12.63 7.25 23.02
C VAL A 94 12.11 6.58 24.28
N VAL A 95 12.90 5.66 24.85
CA VAL A 95 12.56 4.99 26.10
C VAL A 95 12.60 5.97 27.28
N PRO A 96 11.90 5.67 28.39
CA PRO A 96 11.84 6.57 29.54
C PRO A 96 13.23 6.85 30.12
N GLY A 97 13.49 8.12 30.44
CA GLY A 97 14.76 8.55 31.05
C GLY A 97 15.89 8.86 30.05
N GLU A 98 15.71 8.55 28.76
CA GLU A 98 16.72 8.84 27.74
C GLU A 98 16.52 10.21 27.08
N THR A 99 17.63 10.90 26.81
CA THR A 99 17.64 12.25 26.21
C THR A 99 18.17 12.22 24.79
N PHE A 100 17.41 11.61 23.88
CA PHE A 100 17.74 11.57 22.45
C PHE A 100 17.24 12.83 21.73
N LEU A 101 18.15 13.52 21.04
CA LEU A 101 17.91 14.73 20.26
C LEU A 101 16.95 15.70 20.98
N ASP A 102 17.23 15.98 22.25
CA ASP A 102 16.36 16.82 23.06
C ASP A 102 16.66 18.31 22.77
N PRO A 103 15.66 19.10 22.33
CA PRO A 103 15.82 20.55 22.18
C PRO A 103 16.29 21.23 23.46
N SER A 104 15.92 20.68 24.63
CA SER A 104 16.31 21.17 25.95
C SER A 104 17.81 21.06 26.20
N GLN A 105 18.50 20.17 25.47
CA GLN A 105 19.96 20.00 25.52
C GLN A 105 20.69 20.76 24.41
N GLY A 106 20.00 21.65 23.68
CA GLY A 106 20.59 22.48 22.64
C GLY A 106 20.67 21.80 21.27
N PHE A 107 19.97 20.68 21.05
CA PHE A 107 19.83 20.09 19.73
C PHE A 107 18.75 20.82 18.92
N GLU A 108 19.14 21.49 17.84
CA GLU A 108 18.19 22.09 16.90
C GLU A 108 17.64 21.02 15.95
N ILE A 109 16.39 20.59 16.14
CA ILE A 109 15.70 19.70 15.20
C ILE A 109 14.82 20.54 14.28
N ASP A 110 14.81 20.22 12.98
CA ASP A 110 13.86 20.84 12.06
C ASP A 110 12.41 20.55 12.51
N PRO A 111 11.60 21.57 12.80
CA PRO A 111 10.23 21.40 13.28
C PRO A 111 9.35 20.59 12.32
N LYS A 112 9.72 20.49 11.04
CA LYS A 112 9.02 19.66 10.04
C LYS A 112 9.23 18.16 10.23
N VAL A 113 10.23 17.73 11.00
CA VAL A 113 10.52 16.30 11.23
C VAL A 113 10.50 15.93 12.70
N GLY A 114 10.38 16.90 13.61
CA GLY A 114 10.34 16.67 15.06
C GLY A 114 9.22 15.72 15.51
N TYR A 115 8.08 15.68 14.80
CA TYR A 115 6.97 14.76 15.10
C TYR A 115 7.33 13.28 14.95
N LYS A 116 8.45 12.96 14.26
CA LYS A 116 8.95 11.59 14.10
C LYS A 116 9.71 11.09 15.33
N ILE A 117 9.92 11.95 16.34
CA ILE A 117 10.55 11.58 17.61
C ILE A 117 9.45 11.57 18.68
N ILE A 118 9.09 10.38 19.14
CA ILE A 118 8.07 10.16 20.16
C ILE A 118 8.80 9.84 21.46
N ARG A 119 8.61 10.68 22.49
CA ARG A 119 9.15 10.43 23.83
C ARG A 119 8.09 9.73 24.66
N CYS A 120 8.47 8.64 25.31
CA CYS A 120 7.57 7.87 26.15
C CYS A 120 7.99 7.96 27.61
N ASP A 121 7.01 8.17 28.50
CA ASP A 121 7.25 8.20 29.95
C ASP A 121 7.27 6.80 30.58
N THR A 122 6.77 5.80 29.86
CA THR A 122 6.72 4.40 30.32
C THR A 122 7.07 3.42 29.20
N ILE A 123 7.63 2.26 29.57
CA ILE A 123 7.91 1.15 28.63
C ILE A 123 6.63 0.61 28.00
N LEU A 124 5.53 0.56 28.75
CA LEU A 124 4.22 0.22 28.19
C LEU A 124 3.80 1.21 27.09
N GLY A 125 4.10 2.50 27.27
CA GLY A 125 3.89 3.53 26.27
C GLY A 125 4.71 3.28 25.00
N VAL A 126 5.98 2.91 25.14
CA VAL A 126 6.86 2.56 24.00
C VAL A 126 6.20 1.48 23.14
N TRP A 127 5.80 0.36 23.75
CA TRP A 127 5.18 -0.75 23.03
C TRP A 127 3.81 -0.39 22.46
N SER A 128 3.04 0.46 23.15
CA SER A 128 1.77 0.97 22.63
C SER A 128 1.96 1.83 21.37
N CYS A 129 3.01 2.64 21.34
CA CYS A 129 3.39 3.42 20.15
C CYS A 129 3.82 2.51 19.00
N VAL A 130 4.66 1.51 19.24
CA VAL A 130 5.07 0.52 18.22
C VAL A 130 3.84 -0.14 17.59
N LYS A 131 2.92 -0.65 18.42
CA LYS A 131 1.67 -1.30 17.97
C LYS A 131 0.76 -0.37 17.19
N SER A 132 0.74 0.92 17.54
CA SER A 132 -0.08 1.93 16.87
C SER A 132 0.49 2.36 15.52
N LEU A 133 1.81 2.47 15.41
CA LEU A 133 2.49 2.92 14.19
C LEU A 133 2.53 1.85 13.09
N LYS A 134 2.59 0.56 13.47
CA LYS A 134 2.59 -0.60 12.54
C LYS A 134 3.59 -0.46 11.38
N LYS A 135 4.79 0.02 11.67
CA LYS A 135 5.88 0.13 10.69
C LYS A 135 6.33 -1.26 10.25
N ASP A 136 6.86 -1.36 9.03
CA ASP A 136 7.25 -2.64 8.44
C ASP A 136 8.45 -3.28 9.16
N SER A 137 9.36 -2.45 9.67
CA SER A 137 10.54 -2.90 10.41
C SER A 137 10.63 -2.24 11.79
N LEU A 138 10.99 -3.02 12.80
CA LEU A 138 11.31 -2.58 14.15
C LEU A 138 12.80 -2.84 14.40
N ILE A 139 13.52 -1.83 14.85
CA ILE A 139 14.92 -1.92 15.25
C ILE A 139 14.99 -1.58 16.74
N VAL A 140 15.55 -2.48 17.53
CA VAL A 140 15.63 -2.36 18.99
C VAL A 140 16.85 -3.09 19.50
N ILE A 141 17.44 -2.62 20.60
CA ILE A 141 18.39 -3.38 21.41
C ILE A 141 17.59 -4.02 22.53
N GLY A 142 17.17 -5.27 22.36
CA GLY A 142 16.25 -5.95 23.28
C GLY A 142 16.78 -6.02 24.71
N ASP A 143 18.10 -6.19 24.86
CA ASP A 143 18.80 -6.28 26.14
C ASP A 143 18.75 -4.98 26.97
N GLU A 144 18.53 -3.82 26.32
CA GLU A 144 18.45 -2.52 26.98
C GLU A 144 17.02 -2.09 27.32
N VAL A 145 16.01 -2.86 26.88
CA VAL A 145 14.61 -2.56 27.15
C VAL A 145 14.13 -3.39 28.33
N GLU A 146 13.63 -2.71 29.36
CA GLU A 146 13.07 -3.38 30.54
C GLU A 146 11.93 -4.33 30.12
N GLY A 147 12.04 -5.60 30.52
CA GLY A 147 11.06 -6.63 30.17
C GLY A 147 11.19 -7.19 28.74
N GLY A 148 12.18 -6.74 27.97
CA GLY A 148 12.46 -7.22 26.61
C GLY A 148 11.36 -6.90 25.60
N ILE A 149 11.40 -7.60 24.47
CA ILE A 149 10.43 -7.45 23.37
C ILE A 149 9.19 -8.32 23.68
N PRO A 150 7.98 -7.75 23.73
CA PRO A 150 6.76 -8.54 23.93
C PRO A 150 6.50 -9.52 22.79
N ASP A 151 6.03 -10.73 23.13
CA ASP A 151 5.78 -11.82 22.18
C ASP A 151 4.77 -11.46 21.07
N ASP A 152 3.84 -10.55 21.36
CA ASP A 152 2.77 -10.18 20.44
C ASP A 152 3.18 -9.13 19.39
N ILE A 153 4.40 -8.58 19.46
CA ILE A 153 4.89 -7.53 18.56
C ILE A 153 4.98 -8.00 17.10
N SER A 154 5.23 -9.28 16.86
CA SER A 154 5.27 -9.85 15.50
C SER A 154 3.94 -9.73 14.75
N ASN A 155 2.82 -9.50 15.45
CA ASN A 155 1.52 -9.26 14.85
C ASN A 155 1.37 -7.84 14.26
N PHE A 156 2.25 -6.92 14.66
CA PHE A 156 2.18 -5.50 14.31
C PHE A 156 3.30 -5.06 13.37
N THR A 157 4.42 -5.77 13.37
CA THR A 157 5.60 -5.45 12.57
C THR A 157 6.16 -6.71 11.90
N LYS A 158 6.46 -6.62 10.60
CA LYS A 158 6.87 -7.77 9.78
C LYS A 158 8.30 -8.21 10.07
N ASN A 159 9.21 -7.25 10.25
CA ASN A 159 10.62 -7.50 10.45
C ASN A 159 11.07 -6.92 11.78
N ILE A 160 11.43 -7.77 12.74
CA ILE A 160 12.01 -7.34 14.02
C ILE A 160 13.51 -7.60 13.95
N ARG A 161 14.31 -6.55 14.06
CA ARG A 161 15.77 -6.62 14.18
C ARG A 161 16.14 -6.30 15.61
N ASP A 162 16.39 -7.36 16.37
CA ASP A 162 17.00 -7.26 17.68
C ASP A 162 18.52 -7.17 17.51
N VAL A 163 19.06 -6.00 17.83
CA VAL A 163 20.44 -5.63 17.57
C VAL A 163 21.23 -5.73 18.87
N LYS A 164 22.38 -6.41 18.85
CA LYS A 164 23.13 -6.69 20.08
C LYS A 164 24.24 -5.70 20.38
N SER A 165 24.65 -4.93 19.37
CA SER A 165 25.79 -4.04 19.50
C SER A 165 25.67 -2.78 18.67
N LYS A 166 26.49 -1.78 19.04
CA LYS A 166 26.59 -0.51 18.31
C LYS A 166 27.05 -0.72 16.87
N GLU A 167 27.94 -1.69 16.63
CA GLU A 167 28.48 -1.98 15.30
C GLU A 167 27.40 -2.48 14.35
N GLU A 168 26.50 -3.34 14.83
CA GLU A 168 25.37 -3.81 14.05
C GLU A 168 24.40 -2.66 13.71
N LEU A 169 24.18 -1.71 14.63
CA LEU A 169 23.40 -0.51 14.33
C LEU A 169 24.01 0.31 13.19
N LEU A 170 25.34 0.44 13.14
CA LEU A 170 26.04 1.14 12.05
C LEU A 170 25.92 0.43 10.69
N THR A 171 25.74 -0.90 10.68
CA THR A 171 25.44 -1.61 9.43
C THR A 171 24.03 -1.34 8.91
N ILE A 172 23.09 -1.08 9.83
CA ILE A 172 21.68 -0.81 9.51
C ILE A 172 21.49 0.65 9.09
N PHE A 173 22.25 1.56 9.69
CA PHE A 173 22.32 2.96 9.33
C PHE A 173 23.71 3.23 8.74
N PRO A 174 23.93 2.96 7.44
CA PRO A 174 25.22 3.26 6.83
C PRO A 174 25.46 4.77 6.86
N ILE A 175 26.62 5.18 7.35
CA ILE A 175 27.06 6.58 7.29
C ILE A 175 27.28 6.93 5.81
N PRO A 176 26.58 7.92 5.24
CA PRO A 176 26.99 8.45 3.96
C PRO A 176 28.30 9.22 4.18
N PHE A 177 29.40 8.66 3.67
CA PHE A 177 30.71 9.32 3.58
C PHE A 177 30.63 10.61 2.77
#